data_AF-A0A7C1U3A6-F1
#
_entry.id   AF-A0A7C1U3A6-F1
#
_cell.length_a   1.000
_cell.length_b   1.000
_cell.length_c   1.000
_cell.angle_alpha   90.00
_cell.angle_beta   90.00
_cell.angle_gamma   90.00
#
_symmetry.space_group_name_H-M   'P 1'
#
loop_
_entity.id
_entity.type
_entity.pdbx_description
1 polymer ?
#
loop_
_entity_poly.entity_id
_entity_poly.type
_entity_poly.pdbx_seq_one_letter_code
_entity_poly.pdbx_strand_id
1 'polypeptide(L)'
;MKKLFYSMITVFFAFVCNANATPVELEYDVTAIGGGSYQYDFTLTLTNTDASWVSGQGWGWIIFGDHAFATPDVLTAWSGISVDAPYTGFTTSNGGHNGPTLSSALTYFIPNVVGDSLQWSGISNALVTQGLLWSSIAVTGGATIIIFDNAVYKASVVPEPAPLALLGFGLLGLGLARGRRR
;
A
#
# COMPACT_ATOMS: atom_id res chain seq x y z
N MET A 1 23.88 31.66 -55.10
CA MET A 1 23.32 31.64 -53.73
C MET A 1 22.23 30.57 -53.66
N LYS A 2 22.50 29.41 -53.07
CA LYS A 2 21.48 28.39 -52.75
C LYS A 2 21.63 28.07 -51.26
N LYS A 3 20.65 28.45 -50.45
CA LYS A 3 20.60 28.16 -49.01
C LYS A 3 19.96 26.79 -48.82
N LEU A 4 20.73 25.79 -48.39
CA LEU A 4 20.20 24.51 -47.93
C LEU A 4 19.70 24.69 -46.49
N PHE A 5 18.41 24.46 -46.28
CA PHE A 5 17.83 24.31 -44.95
C PHE A 5 17.90 22.82 -44.56
N TYR A 6 18.64 22.51 -43.49
CA TYR A 6 18.64 21.18 -42.88
C TYR A 6 17.46 21.11 -41.89
N SER A 7 16.52 20.21 -42.18
CA SER A 7 15.41 19.88 -41.28
C SER A 7 15.92 18.87 -40.25
N MET A 8 16.02 19.27 -38.98
CA MET A 8 16.30 18.36 -37.87
C MET A 8 15.04 17.54 -37.57
N ILE A 9 15.10 16.24 -37.84
CA ILE A 9 14.09 15.28 -37.38
C ILE A 9 14.51 14.84 -35.98
N THR A 10 13.77 15.26 -34.96
CA THR A 10 13.93 14.76 -33.59
C THR A 10 13.12 13.47 -33.47
N VAL A 11 13.81 12.34 -33.27
CA VAL A 11 13.19 11.04 -32.99
C VAL A 11 13.00 10.92 -31.48
N PHE A 12 11.75 10.89 -31.02
CA PHE A 12 11.39 10.57 -29.64
C PHE A 12 11.33 9.04 -29.49
N PHE A 13 12.28 8.45 -28.76
CA PHE A 13 12.19 7.06 -28.31
C PHE A 13 11.31 7.03 -27.05
N ALA A 14 10.09 6.51 -27.18
CA ALA A 14 9.27 6.17 -26.02
C ALA A 14 9.84 4.90 -25.39
N PHE A 15 10.43 5.02 -24.20
CA PHE A 15 10.74 3.87 -23.37
C PHE A 15 9.43 3.29 -22.86
N VAL A 16 9.05 2.11 -23.37
CA VAL A 16 7.97 1.33 -22.78
C VAL A 16 8.52 0.71 -21.50
N CYS A 17 8.22 1.33 -20.37
CA CYS A 17 8.29 0.67 -19.08
C CYS A 17 7.26 -0.48 -19.11
N ASN A 18 7.72 -1.72 -19.22
CA ASN A 18 6.88 -2.86 -18.90
C ASN A 18 6.73 -2.87 -17.38
N ALA A 19 5.76 -2.15 -16.86
CA ALA A 19 5.20 -2.49 -15.56
C ALA A 19 4.65 -3.92 -15.72
N ASN A 20 5.13 -4.85 -14.89
CA ASN A 20 4.57 -6.19 -14.83
C ASN A 20 3.19 -6.04 -14.18
N ALA A 21 2.21 -5.63 -14.97
CA ALA A 21 0.86 -5.44 -14.49
C ALA A 21 0.37 -6.82 -14.03
N THR A 22 -0.06 -6.90 -12.78
CA THR A 22 -0.67 -8.10 -12.23
C THR A 22 -2.16 -7.79 -12.01
N PRO A 23 -3.05 -8.79 -11.97
CA PRO A 23 -4.47 -8.52 -11.83
C PRO A 23 -4.85 -8.08 -10.41
N VAL A 24 -3.91 -8.06 -9.47
CA VAL A 24 -4.12 -7.63 -8.08
C VAL A 24 -3.22 -6.45 -7.75
N GLU A 25 -3.69 -5.53 -6.93
CA GLU A 25 -2.94 -4.37 -6.47
C GLU A 25 -2.93 -4.33 -4.94
N LEU A 26 -1.75 -4.20 -4.34
CA LEU A 26 -1.61 -3.95 -2.91
C LEU A 26 -1.51 -2.45 -2.66
N GLU A 27 -2.48 -1.91 -1.92
CA GLU A 27 -2.47 -0.55 -1.42
C GLU A 27 -2.18 -0.54 0.08
N TYR A 28 -1.60 0.56 0.57
CA TYR A 28 -1.44 0.77 2.00
C TYR A 28 -1.48 2.23 2.40
N ASP A 29 -1.95 2.51 3.61
CA ASP A 29 -1.79 3.78 4.29
C ASP A 29 -1.00 3.62 5.59
N VAL A 30 -0.40 4.72 6.05
CA VAL A 30 0.40 4.75 7.27
C VAL A 30 0.07 5.96 8.11
N THR A 31 -0.21 5.73 9.40
CA THR A 31 -0.55 6.75 10.39
C THR A 31 0.41 6.70 11.56
N ALA A 32 1.00 7.84 11.93
CA ALA A 32 1.81 7.93 13.14
C ALA A 32 0.93 7.81 14.40
N ILE A 33 1.27 6.90 15.31
CA ILE A 33 0.52 6.66 16.56
C ILE A 33 1.28 7.13 17.81
N GLY A 34 2.42 7.82 17.62
CA GLY A 34 3.29 8.31 18.68
C GLY A 34 4.39 7.31 19.06
N GLY A 35 5.36 7.74 19.87
CA GLY A 35 6.41 6.87 20.39
C GLY A 35 7.40 6.31 19.35
N GLY A 36 7.41 6.84 18.13
CA GLY A 36 8.20 6.29 17.02
C GLY A 36 7.56 5.08 16.33
N SER A 37 6.28 4.82 16.61
CA SER A 37 5.50 3.75 16.00
C SER A 37 4.50 4.27 14.97
N TYR A 38 4.23 3.45 13.97
CA TYR A 38 3.37 3.75 12.83
C TYR A 38 2.42 2.57 12.61
N GLN A 39 1.13 2.87 12.54
CA GLN A 39 0.12 1.89 12.14
C GLN A 39 0.03 1.88 10.62
N TYR A 40 0.02 0.67 10.06
CA TYR A 40 -0.19 0.40 8.66
C TYR A 40 -1.51 -0.32 8.48
N ASP A 41 -2.26 0.10 7.48
CA ASP A 41 -3.49 -0.53 7.03
C ASP A 41 -3.29 -0.89 5.54
N PHE A 42 -3.48 -2.16 5.20
CA PHE A 42 -3.20 -2.74 3.89
C PHE A 42 -4.49 -3.23 3.24
N THR A 43 -4.60 -3.05 1.92
CA THR A 43 -5.71 -3.57 1.11
C THR A 43 -5.17 -4.19 -0.17
N LEU A 44 -5.30 -5.51 -0.32
CA LEU A 44 -5.04 -6.21 -1.57
C LEU A 44 -6.34 -6.35 -2.36
N THR A 45 -6.42 -5.78 -3.56
CA THR A 45 -7.65 -5.76 -4.37
C THR A 45 -7.45 -6.44 -5.71
N LEU A 46 -8.41 -7.26 -6.16
CA LEU A 46 -8.46 -7.71 -7.54
C LEU A 46 -8.90 -6.54 -8.45
N THR A 47 -7.97 -5.91 -9.15
CA THR A 47 -8.25 -4.79 -10.07
C THR A 47 -8.42 -5.25 -11.51
N ASN A 48 -7.75 -6.34 -11.88
CA ASN A 48 -7.72 -6.92 -13.22
C ASN A 48 -7.40 -5.89 -14.32
N THR A 49 -6.49 -4.96 -14.03
CA THR A 49 -6.10 -3.88 -14.97
C THR A 49 -5.35 -4.40 -16.19
N ASP A 50 -4.73 -5.58 -16.08
CA ASP A 50 -4.00 -6.29 -17.12
C ASP A 50 -4.88 -7.28 -17.93
N ALA A 51 -6.14 -7.44 -17.55
CA ALA A 51 -7.09 -8.41 -18.11
C ALA A 51 -6.61 -9.88 -18.06
N SER A 52 -5.69 -10.23 -17.15
CA SER A 52 -5.14 -11.59 -17.05
C SER A 52 -5.92 -12.50 -16.08
N TRP A 53 -6.84 -11.92 -15.28
CA TRP A 53 -7.57 -12.68 -14.28
C TRP A 53 -8.57 -13.65 -14.89
N VAL A 54 -8.58 -14.86 -14.34
CA VAL A 54 -9.61 -15.87 -14.58
C VAL A 54 -10.13 -16.39 -13.25
N SER A 55 -11.44 -16.63 -13.17
CA SER A 55 -12.10 -17.17 -11.98
C SER A 55 -11.40 -18.43 -11.46
N GLY A 56 -11.17 -18.48 -10.14
CA GLY A 56 -10.49 -19.57 -9.45
C GLY A 56 -8.99 -19.34 -9.22
N GLN A 57 -8.40 -18.32 -9.84
CA GLN A 57 -7.05 -17.86 -9.50
C GLN A 57 -6.99 -17.36 -8.07
N GLY A 58 -5.86 -17.63 -7.40
CA GLY A 58 -5.64 -17.14 -6.04
C GLY A 58 -4.18 -16.98 -5.65
N TRP A 59 -3.97 -16.12 -4.67
CA TRP A 59 -2.68 -15.65 -4.19
C TRP A 59 -2.51 -15.98 -2.72
N GLY A 60 -1.47 -16.72 -2.39
CA GLY A 60 -1.08 -17.14 -1.07
C GLY A 60 0.35 -16.73 -0.75
N TRP A 61 0.81 -17.08 0.45
CA TRP A 61 2.13 -16.71 0.97
C TRP A 61 2.44 -15.23 0.70
N ILE A 62 1.50 -14.37 1.12
CA ILE A 62 1.55 -12.94 0.90
C ILE A 62 2.55 -12.35 1.90
N ILE A 63 3.63 -11.78 1.38
CA ILE A 63 4.73 -11.18 2.13
C ILE A 63 4.72 -9.69 1.84
N PHE A 64 4.62 -8.86 2.88
CA PHE A 64 4.49 -7.41 2.76
C PHE A 64 5.63 -6.71 3.49
N GLY A 65 6.21 -5.68 2.87
CA GLY A 65 7.55 -5.20 3.25
C GLY A 65 8.64 -6.19 2.83
N ASP A 66 8.41 -6.89 1.71
CA ASP A 66 9.29 -7.93 1.21
C ASP A 66 10.64 -7.36 0.76
N HIS A 67 11.70 -8.12 0.99
CA HIS A 67 13.04 -7.74 0.59
C HIS A 67 13.91 -8.97 0.33
N ALA A 68 14.89 -8.81 -0.56
CA ALA A 68 15.80 -9.87 -0.95
C ALA A 68 16.76 -10.24 0.20
N PHE A 69 17.36 -11.42 0.10
CA PHE A 69 18.36 -11.90 1.05
C PHE A 69 19.45 -10.84 1.33
N ALA A 70 19.87 -10.76 2.60
CA ALA A 70 20.90 -9.84 3.10
C ALA A 70 20.58 -8.35 3.00
N THR A 71 19.33 -7.97 2.73
CA THR A 71 18.87 -6.59 2.91
C THR A 71 18.15 -6.42 4.27
N PRO A 72 18.16 -5.23 4.88
CA PRO A 72 17.47 -5.02 6.17
C PRO A 72 15.95 -5.06 6.04
N ASP A 73 15.27 -5.47 7.11
CA ASP A 73 13.81 -5.40 7.21
C ASP A 73 13.29 -3.97 6.99
N VAL A 74 12.36 -3.83 6.04
CA VAL A 74 11.69 -2.55 5.76
C VAL A 74 10.67 -2.21 6.85
N LEU A 75 9.86 -3.19 7.25
CA LEU A 75 8.87 -3.08 8.32
C LEU A 75 9.45 -3.63 9.64
N THR A 76 10.26 -2.82 10.31
CA THR A 76 10.91 -3.21 11.57
C THR A 76 9.92 -3.37 12.73
N ALA A 77 10.18 -4.34 13.62
CA ALA A 77 9.38 -4.61 14.82
C ALA A 77 7.88 -4.80 14.54
N TRP A 78 7.53 -5.49 13.45
CA TRP A 78 6.15 -5.70 13.05
C TRP A 78 5.30 -6.40 14.13
N SER A 79 4.11 -5.85 14.39
CA SER A 79 3.10 -6.45 15.25
C SER A 79 1.72 -6.33 14.59
N GLY A 80 1.10 -7.46 14.24
CA GLY A 80 -0.20 -7.46 13.58
C GLY A 80 -1.36 -7.08 14.51
N ILE A 81 -2.34 -6.35 14.00
CA ILE A 81 -3.55 -5.93 14.72
C ILE A 81 -4.78 -6.72 14.25
N SER A 82 -5.09 -6.66 12.95
CA SER A 82 -6.26 -7.34 12.36
C SER A 82 -5.91 -7.94 11.01
N VAL A 83 -6.64 -8.98 10.62
CA VAL A 83 -6.52 -9.62 9.31
C VAL A 83 -7.87 -10.21 8.93
N ASP A 84 -8.27 -10.03 7.68
CA ASP A 84 -9.48 -10.63 7.14
C ASP A 84 -9.32 -12.14 6.94
N ALA A 85 -10.45 -12.86 7.03
CA ALA A 85 -10.54 -14.24 6.60
C ALA A 85 -10.19 -14.37 5.10
N PRO A 86 -9.60 -15.49 4.65
CA PRO A 86 -9.38 -16.75 5.37
C PRO A 86 -8.10 -16.79 6.22
N TYR A 87 -7.33 -15.70 6.28
CA TYR A 87 -6.13 -15.64 7.09
C TYR A 87 -6.49 -15.47 8.57
N THR A 88 -5.65 -15.98 9.45
CA THR A 88 -5.93 -15.99 10.90
C THR A 88 -4.85 -15.32 11.74
N GLY A 89 -3.79 -14.83 11.10
CA GLY A 89 -2.74 -14.10 11.78
C GLY A 89 -1.55 -13.85 10.89
N PHE A 90 -0.41 -13.63 11.53
CA PHE A 90 0.83 -13.21 10.89
C PHE A 90 1.97 -14.16 11.27
N THR A 91 2.88 -14.36 10.33
CA THR A 91 4.17 -15.03 10.51
C THR A 91 5.27 -14.16 9.90
N THR A 92 6.47 -14.72 9.78
CA THR A 92 7.60 -14.08 9.10
C THR A 92 8.18 -15.06 8.10
N SER A 93 8.41 -14.59 6.87
CA SER A 93 9.18 -15.31 5.86
C SER A 93 10.65 -14.97 6.00
N ASN A 94 11.54 -15.94 5.73
CA ASN A 94 12.99 -15.75 5.72
C ASN A 94 13.63 -16.55 4.57
N GLY A 95 14.70 -16.03 3.97
CA GLY A 95 15.45 -16.64 2.86
C GLY A 95 15.49 -15.74 1.62
N GLY A 96 14.92 -16.20 0.51
CA GLY A 96 14.85 -15.40 -0.73
C GLY A 96 13.82 -14.27 -0.68
N HIS A 97 12.79 -14.42 0.15
CA HIS A 97 11.74 -13.45 0.42
C HIS A 97 11.59 -13.32 1.93
N ASN A 98 11.64 -12.10 2.44
CA ASN A 98 11.84 -11.80 3.85
C ASN A 98 10.87 -10.72 4.30
N GLY A 99 10.27 -10.90 5.48
CA GLY A 99 9.41 -9.89 6.08
C GLY A 99 8.10 -10.45 6.66
N PRO A 100 7.24 -9.59 7.19
CA PRO A 100 5.90 -9.94 7.65
C PRO A 100 5.09 -10.70 6.59
N THR A 101 4.39 -11.73 7.02
CA THR A 101 3.68 -12.66 6.12
C THR A 101 2.30 -12.99 6.67
N LEU A 102 1.28 -13.09 5.82
CA LEU A 102 -0.05 -13.57 6.24
C LEU A 102 -0.03 -15.10 6.46
N SER A 103 -0.66 -15.54 7.56
CA SER A 103 -0.70 -16.96 7.95
C SER A 103 -1.99 -17.65 7.50
N SER A 104 -1.94 -18.85 6.91
CA SER A 104 -0.76 -19.67 6.60
C SER A 104 -0.28 -19.44 5.15
N ALA A 105 0.95 -19.86 4.83
CA ALA A 105 1.55 -19.72 3.50
C ALA A 105 0.68 -20.32 2.37
N LEU A 106 -0.05 -21.41 2.64
CA LEU A 106 -0.93 -22.07 1.68
C LEU A 106 -2.42 -21.71 1.87
N THR A 107 -2.70 -20.65 2.62
CA THR A 107 -3.99 -19.97 2.61
C THR A 107 -3.99 -18.99 1.44
N TYR A 108 -5.06 -19.01 0.63
CA TYR A 108 -5.16 -18.21 -0.58
C TYR A 108 -6.28 -17.19 -0.49
N PHE A 109 -6.00 -15.97 -0.90
CA PHE A 109 -7.00 -15.02 -1.37
C PHE A 109 -7.46 -15.44 -2.77
N ILE A 110 -8.71 -15.90 -2.88
CA ILE A 110 -9.34 -16.30 -4.15
C ILE A 110 -10.52 -15.35 -4.39
N PRO A 111 -10.32 -14.24 -5.12
CA PRO A 111 -11.39 -13.32 -5.45
C PRO A 111 -12.37 -13.96 -6.44
N ASN A 112 -13.65 -13.65 -6.30
CA ASN A 112 -14.72 -14.12 -7.18
C ASN A 112 -15.08 -13.08 -8.24
N VAL A 113 -14.88 -11.79 -7.94
CA VAL A 113 -15.18 -10.67 -8.84
C VAL A 113 -14.15 -9.56 -8.69
N VAL A 114 -13.94 -8.79 -9.76
CA VAL A 114 -13.12 -7.57 -9.73
C VAL A 114 -13.68 -6.61 -8.67
N GLY A 115 -12.80 -6.10 -7.82
CA GLY A 115 -13.14 -5.28 -6.66
C GLY A 115 -13.16 -6.06 -5.33
N ASP A 116 -13.13 -7.39 -5.36
CA ASP A 116 -12.92 -8.17 -4.13
C ASP A 116 -11.56 -7.80 -3.52
N SER A 117 -11.55 -7.67 -2.20
CA SER A 117 -10.39 -7.21 -1.45
C SER A 117 -10.12 -8.05 -0.19
N LEU A 118 -8.86 -8.09 0.21
CA LEU A 118 -8.38 -8.62 1.49
C LEU A 118 -7.70 -7.49 2.27
N GLN A 119 -8.11 -7.26 3.53
CA GLN A 119 -7.51 -6.22 4.37
C GLN A 119 -6.80 -6.79 5.59
N TRP A 120 -5.75 -6.10 6.04
CA TRP A 120 -5.06 -6.37 7.29
C TRP A 120 -4.33 -5.14 7.79
N SER A 121 -3.97 -5.14 9.08
CA SER A 121 -3.31 -4.00 9.72
C SER A 121 -2.27 -4.46 10.74
N GLY A 122 -1.37 -3.54 11.09
CA GLY A 122 -0.39 -3.75 12.14
C GLY A 122 0.48 -2.53 12.39
N ILE A 123 1.45 -2.68 13.29
CA ILE A 123 2.34 -1.62 13.75
C ILE A 123 3.77 -1.95 13.36
N SER A 124 4.52 -0.95 12.91
CA SER A 124 5.96 -1.00 12.72
C SER A 124 6.63 0.24 13.32
N ASN A 125 7.92 0.14 13.63
CA ASN A 125 8.74 1.29 14.04
C ASN A 125 9.37 2.04 12.85
N ALA A 126 9.13 1.59 11.61
CA ALA A 126 9.59 2.24 10.41
C ALA A 126 8.45 3.07 9.78
N LEU A 127 8.78 4.27 9.27
CA LEU A 127 7.90 5.06 8.40
C LEU A 127 8.31 4.84 6.95
N VAL A 128 7.42 4.22 6.17
CA VAL A 128 7.66 3.88 4.76
C VAL A 128 6.54 4.48 3.93
N THR A 129 6.76 5.66 3.36
CA THR A 129 5.75 6.36 2.54
C THR A 129 5.88 6.07 1.05
N GLN A 130 6.94 5.38 0.62
CA GLN A 130 7.17 4.96 -0.76
C GLN A 130 8.08 3.71 -0.79
N GLY A 131 8.02 2.95 -1.88
CA GLY A 131 8.97 1.86 -2.14
C GLY A 131 8.78 0.63 -1.26
N LEU A 132 7.61 0.45 -0.66
CA LEU A 132 7.26 -0.79 0.02
C LEU A 132 7.00 -1.86 -1.03
N LEU A 133 7.77 -2.95 -0.97
CA LEU A 133 7.63 -4.08 -1.87
C LEU A 133 6.79 -5.19 -1.24
N TRP A 134 6.18 -6.01 -2.07
CA TRP A 134 5.43 -7.17 -1.63
C TRP A 134 5.54 -8.32 -2.65
N SER A 135 5.21 -9.52 -2.19
CA SER A 135 5.20 -10.72 -3.03
C SER A 135 4.04 -11.64 -2.66
N SER A 136 3.63 -12.46 -3.63
CA SER A 136 2.81 -13.65 -3.43
C SER A 136 3.47 -14.82 -4.15
N ILE A 137 4.07 -15.72 -3.36
CA ILE A 137 4.94 -16.79 -3.88
C ILE A 137 4.28 -18.17 -3.88
N ALA A 138 3.07 -18.29 -3.35
CA ALA A 138 2.20 -19.44 -3.53
C ALA A 138 0.99 -19.02 -4.36
N VAL A 139 0.67 -19.78 -5.40
CA VAL A 139 -0.44 -19.47 -6.31
C VAL A 139 -1.29 -20.70 -6.57
N THR A 140 -2.57 -20.49 -6.88
CA THR A 140 -3.52 -21.54 -7.29
C THR A 140 -4.36 -21.08 -8.48
N GLY A 141 -5.08 -22.03 -9.11
CA GLY A 141 -5.98 -21.74 -10.24
C GLY A 141 -5.29 -21.17 -11.48
N GLY A 142 -3.98 -21.37 -11.63
CA GLY A 142 -3.19 -20.83 -12.74
C GLY A 142 -2.85 -19.34 -12.60
N ALA A 143 -2.87 -18.79 -11.39
CA ALA A 143 -2.39 -17.43 -11.15
C ALA A 143 -0.87 -17.33 -11.32
N THR A 144 -0.39 -16.13 -11.65
CA THR A 144 1.05 -15.84 -11.77
C THR A 144 1.63 -15.43 -10.41
N ILE A 145 2.84 -15.92 -10.12
CA ILE A 145 3.61 -15.52 -8.94
C ILE A 145 3.98 -14.03 -9.03
N ILE A 146 3.88 -13.33 -7.90
CA ILE A 146 4.22 -11.90 -7.79
C ILE A 146 5.49 -11.79 -6.96
N ILE A 147 6.50 -11.11 -7.50
CA ILE A 147 7.84 -11.00 -6.91
C ILE A 147 8.23 -9.53 -6.85
N PHE A 148 8.43 -9.02 -5.63
CA PHE A 148 8.91 -7.66 -5.36
C PHE A 148 8.14 -6.58 -6.15
N ASP A 149 6.81 -6.68 -6.15
CA ASP A 149 5.97 -5.67 -6.76
C ASP A 149 5.78 -4.48 -5.82
N ASN A 150 5.50 -3.30 -6.37
CA ASN A 150 5.37 -2.08 -5.58
C ASN A 150 3.96 -2.01 -4.96
N ALA A 151 3.90 -1.84 -3.64
CA ALA A 151 2.67 -1.47 -2.97
C ALA A 151 2.40 0.03 -3.18
N VAL A 152 1.14 0.38 -3.40
CA VAL A 152 0.70 1.75 -3.67
C VAL A 152 0.41 2.46 -2.35
N TYR A 153 1.21 3.47 -2.03
CA TYR A 153 0.93 4.32 -0.88
C TYR A 153 -0.29 5.23 -1.14
N LYS A 154 -1.28 5.15 -0.26
CA LYS A 154 -2.41 6.08 -0.21
C LYS A 154 -2.24 6.96 1.02
N ALA A 155 -2.02 8.25 0.80
CA ALA A 155 -2.05 9.20 1.90
C ALA A 155 -3.47 9.29 2.46
N SER A 156 -3.68 8.78 3.68
CA SER A 156 -4.93 9.01 4.41
C SER A 156 -5.04 10.52 4.67
N VAL A 157 -5.99 11.17 4.00
CA VAL A 157 -6.36 12.56 4.30
C VAL A 157 -7.15 12.55 5.62
N VAL A 158 -6.43 12.40 6.73
CA VAL A 158 -6.99 12.61 8.06
C VAL A 158 -7.49 14.06 8.09
N PRO A 159 -8.82 14.32 8.20
CA PRO A 159 -9.30 15.68 8.39
C PRO A 159 -8.68 16.20 9.68
N GLU A 160 -7.87 17.26 9.61
CA GLU A 160 -7.32 17.85 10.83
C GLU A 160 -8.48 18.12 11.80
N PRO A 161 -8.33 17.79 13.11
CA PRO A 161 -9.41 17.89 14.09
C PRO A 161 -9.75 19.36 14.36
N ALA A 162 -10.48 19.99 13.44
CA ALA A 162 -10.94 21.38 13.39
C ALA A 162 -10.47 22.31 14.53
N PRO A 163 -9.14 22.55 14.73
CA PRO A 163 -8.69 23.35 15.86
C PRO A 163 -9.14 24.80 15.67
N LEU A 164 -9.27 25.21 14.41
CA LEU A 164 -9.73 26.52 13.96
C LEU A 164 -11.22 26.76 14.25
N ALA A 165 -12.07 25.73 14.20
CA ALA A 165 -13.48 25.89 14.58
C ALA A 165 -13.60 26.16 16.09
N LEU A 166 -12.86 25.41 16.91
CA LEU A 166 -12.89 25.58 18.37
C LEU A 166 -12.25 26.92 18.81
N LEU A 167 -11.16 27.36 18.16
CA LEU A 167 -10.56 28.66 18.40
C LEU A 167 -11.49 29.81 17.95
N GLY A 168 -12.17 29.66 16.81
CA GLY A 168 -13.12 30.62 16.28
C GLY A 168 -14.35 30.82 17.18
N PHE A 169 -14.95 29.73 17.67
CA PHE A 169 -16.06 29.81 18.63
C PHE A 169 -15.62 30.32 20.01
N GLY A 170 -14.42 29.94 20.47
CA GLY A 170 -13.88 30.43 21.74
C GLY A 170 -13.68 31.95 21.77
N LEU A 171 -13.20 32.54 20.67
CA LEU A 171 -13.00 33.99 20.56
C LEU A 171 -14.31 34.77 20.40
N LEU A 172 -15.29 34.22 19.67
CA LEU A 172 -16.64 34.82 19.58
C LEU A 172 -17.37 34.84 20.93
N GLY A 173 -17.24 33.78 21.73
CA GLY A 173 -17.81 33.72 23.08
C GLY A 173 -17.21 34.77 24.04
N LEU A 174 -15.90 35.02 23.94
CA LEU A 174 -15.21 36.04 24.75
C LEU A 174 -15.56 37.48 24.34
N GLY A 175 -15.85 37.72 23.05
CA GLY A 175 -16.32 39.02 22.55
C GLY A 175 -17.69 39.41 23.12
N LEU A 176 -18.60 38.46 23.25
CA LEU A 176 -19.96 38.69 23.76
C LEU A 176 -20.02 38.81 25.30
N ALA A 177 -19.13 38.14 26.03
CA ALA A 177 -19.08 38.19 27.49
C ALA A 177 -18.69 39.57 28.05
N ARG A 178 -18.04 40.44 27.25
CA ARG A 178 -17.57 41.76 27.69
C ARG A 178 -18.66 42.86 27.67
N GLY A 179 -19.79 42.62 27.02
CA GLY A 179 -20.86 43.63 26.85
C GLY A 179 -21.87 43.75 27.99
N ARG A 180 -21.84 42.89 29.01
CA ARG A 180 -22.92 42.75 30.00
C ARG A 180 -22.66 43.38 31.38
N ARG A 181 -21.66 44.27 31.50
CA ARG A 181 -21.40 45.06 32.72
C ARG A 181 -21.55 46.55 32.44
N ARG A 182 -22.79 47.03 32.34
CA ARG A 182 -23.20 48.41 32.64
C ARG A 182 -24.64 48.40 33.12
#